data_AF-A0A1Q6U1L3-F1
#
_entry.id   AF-A0A1Q6U1L3-F1
#
_cell.length_a   1.000
_cell.length_b   1.000
_cell.length_c   1.000
_cell.angle_alpha   90.00
_cell.angle_beta   90.00
_cell.angle_gamma   90.00
#
_symmetry.space_group_name_H-M   'P 1'
#
loop_
_entity.id
_entity.type
_entity.pdbx_description
1 polymer ?
#
loop_
_entity_poly.entity_id
_entity_poly.type
_entity_poly.pdbx_seq_one_letter_code
_entity_poly.pdbx_strand_id
1 'polypeptide(L)'
;MLVAKYVFYNDYIKRQNTTIKFKNLINLFDEVLSHYNPNEDEYEDESEFITKYIKPYAKNSQIILTNNESGENITSLKFSDGAELYIKRDMCYLIYFDLNGEEKPNVEGSDKFRFILCLYPNACKIPVNKITAFDCTSRKNYDRNKLYGLCKYYGTHCSQLIEYDNWEIKYDYPMNTSY
;
A
#
# COMPACT_ATOMS: atom_id res chain seq x y z
N MET A 1 7.74 -28.42 -21.55
CA MET A 1 6.32 -27.98 -21.54
C MET A 1 5.70 -27.93 -20.14
N LEU A 2 6.02 -28.86 -19.23
CA LEU A 2 5.52 -28.84 -17.83
C LEU A 2 6.03 -27.66 -16.99
N VAL A 3 7.31 -27.31 -17.11
CA VAL A 3 7.94 -26.21 -16.35
C VAL A 3 7.28 -24.85 -16.65
N ALA A 4 7.04 -24.54 -17.93
CA ALA A 4 6.39 -23.29 -18.32
C ALA A 4 4.97 -23.17 -17.73
N LYS A 5 4.17 -24.25 -17.79
CA LYS A 5 2.82 -24.25 -17.20
C LYS A 5 2.84 -24.01 -15.68
N TYR A 6 3.83 -24.57 -14.99
CA TYR A 6 4.00 -24.39 -13.55
C TYR A 6 4.34 -22.95 -13.18
N VAL A 7 5.26 -22.31 -13.92
CA VAL A 7 5.62 -20.89 -13.73
C VAL A 7 4.41 -19.98 -13.94
N PHE A 8 3.68 -20.13 -15.04
CA PHE A 8 2.48 -19.32 -15.30
C PHE A 8 1.38 -19.48 -14.23
N TYR A 9 1.22 -20.69 -13.70
CA TYR A 9 0.26 -20.94 -12.62
C TYR A 9 0.66 -20.23 -11.32
N ASN A 10 1.93 -20.34 -10.92
CA ASN A 10 2.42 -19.68 -9.70
C ASN A 10 2.33 -18.15 -9.80
N ASP A 11 2.66 -17.58 -10.97
CA ASP A 11 2.51 -16.15 -11.22
C ASP A 11 1.05 -15.72 -11.12
N TYR A 12 0.12 -16.50 -11.69
CA TYR A 12 -1.31 -16.23 -11.57
C TYR A 12 -1.75 -16.23 -10.10
N ILE A 13 -1.38 -17.25 -9.33
CA ILE A 13 -1.72 -17.34 -7.90
C ILE A 13 -1.12 -16.15 -7.12
N LYS A 14 0.14 -15.78 -7.39
CA LYS A 14 0.79 -14.62 -6.77
C LYS A 14 -0.01 -13.34 -7.04
N ARG A 15 -0.42 -13.09 -8.29
CA ARG A 15 -1.24 -11.92 -8.66
C ARG A 15 -2.60 -11.90 -7.96
N GLN A 16 -3.26 -13.05 -7.85
CA GLN A 16 -4.54 -13.16 -7.13
C GLN A 16 -4.36 -12.87 -5.64
N ASN A 17 -3.35 -13.44 -5.00
CA ASN A 17 -3.04 -13.21 -3.60
C ASN A 17 -2.71 -11.73 -3.33
N THR A 18 -1.88 -11.11 -4.17
CA THR A 18 -1.58 -9.69 -4.08
C THR A 18 -2.84 -8.82 -4.24
N THR A 19 -3.71 -9.15 -5.19
CA THR A 19 -4.99 -8.45 -5.36
C THR A 19 -5.86 -8.53 -4.11
N ILE A 20 -5.94 -9.71 -3.49
CA ILE A 20 -6.68 -9.90 -2.23
C ILE A 20 -6.09 -9.03 -1.11
N LYS A 21 -4.76 -9.02 -0.96
CA LYS A 21 -4.08 -8.19 0.05
C LYS A 21 -4.38 -6.69 -0.14
N PHE A 22 -4.36 -6.19 -1.37
CA PHE A 22 -4.74 -4.79 -1.61
C PHE A 22 -6.20 -4.51 -1.30
N LYS A 23 -7.14 -5.35 -1.76
CA LYS A 23 -8.55 -5.16 -1.44
C LYS A 23 -8.81 -5.18 0.08
N ASN A 24 -8.12 -6.06 0.81
CA ASN A 24 -8.17 -6.08 2.27
C ASN A 24 -7.62 -4.80 2.91
N LEU A 25 -6.48 -4.27 2.39
CA LEU A 25 -5.93 -3.00 2.83
C LEU A 25 -6.92 -1.84 2.61
N ILE A 26 -7.52 -1.76 1.42
CA ILE A 26 -8.49 -0.70 1.10
C ILE A 26 -9.71 -0.80 2.01
N ASN A 27 -10.29 -2.00 2.16
CA ASN A 27 -11.42 -2.22 3.05
C ASN A 27 -11.10 -1.87 4.52
N LEU A 28 -9.90 -2.22 4.98
CA LEU A 28 -9.43 -1.84 6.32
C LEU A 28 -9.45 -0.33 6.49
N PHE A 29 -8.88 0.41 5.54
CA PHE A 29 -8.86 1.87 5.63
C PHE A 29 -10.25 2.49 5.46
N ASP A 30 -11.12 1.94 4.61
CA ASP A 30 -12.50 2.39 4.49
C ASP A 30 -13.27 2.24 5.82
N GLU A 31 -13.07 1.12 6.54
CA GLU A 31 -13.68 0.88 7.85
C GLU A 31 -13.09 1.79 8.95
N VAL A 32 -11.77 2.00 8.94
CA VAL A 32 -11.09 2.97 9.81
C VAL A 32 -11.68 4.37 9.61
N LEU A 33 -11.78 4.80 8.35
CA LEU A 33 -12.19 6.16 8.00
C LEU A 33 -13.70 6.38 8.20
N SER A 34 -14.52 5.33 8.19
CA SER A 34 -15.95 5.47 8.53
C SER A 34 -16.18 5.79 10.02
N HIS A 35 -15.17 5.57 10.87
CA HIS A 35 -15.22 5.85 12.31
C HIS A 35 -14.25 6.96 12.73
N TYR A 36 -13.50 7.53 11.79
CA TYR A 36 -12.56 8.61 12.07
C TYR A 36 -13.28 9.96 12.17
N ASN A 37 -13.04 10.70 13.26
CA ASN A 37 -13.61 12.03 13.48
C ASN A 37 -12.52 13.12 13.43
N PRO A 38 -12.43 13.92 12.35
CA PRO A 38 -11.35 14.88 12.17
C PRO A 38 -11.37 16.06 13.17
N ASN A 39 -12.46 16.27 13.89
CA ASN A 39 -12.61 17.39 14.83
C ASN A 39 -12.20 17.04 16.28
N GLU A 40 -12.04 15.75 16.59
CA GLU A 40 -11.67 15.30 17.94
C GLU A 40 -10.18 15.04 18.11
N ASP A 41 -9.43 14.96 16.99
CA ASP A 41 -8.06 14.47 17.00
C ASP A 41 -7.14 15.39 16.21
N GLU A 42 -6.57 16.36 16.93
CA GLU A 42 -5.49 17.21 16.44
C GLU A 42 -4.16 16.47 16.61
N TYR A 43 -3.49 16.19 15.49
CA TYR A 43 -2.05 15.88 15.46
C TYR A 43 -1.58 14.53 16.05
N GLU A 44 -2.26 13.42 15.79
CA GLU A 44 -1.75 12.10 16.21
C GLU A 44 -0.36 11.75 15.62
N ASP A 45 0.48 11.19 16.46
CA ASP A 45 1.75 10.53 16.09
C ASP A 45 1.46 9.24 15.30
N GLU A 46 2.42 8.80 14.48
CA GLU A 46 2.27 7.61 13.64
C GLU A 46 1.90 6.35 14.44
N SER A 47 2.49 6.16 15.62
CA SER A 47 2.21 5.04 16.51
C SER A 47 0.82 5.16 17.13
N GLU A 48 0.39 6.37 17.49
CA GLU A 48 -0.95 6.62 18.02
C GLU A 48 -2.02 6.29 16.98
N PHE A 49 -1.87 6.79 15.75
CA PHE A 49 -2.84 6.54 14.67
C PHE A 49 -2.96 5.04 14.35
N ILE A 50 -1.82 4.33 14.28
CA ILE A 50 -1.84 2.86 14.10
C ILE A 50 -2.57 2.18 15.26
N THR A 51 -2.27 2.56 16.50
CA THR A 51 -2.78 1.86 17.69
C THR A 51 -4.26 2.14 17.93
N LYS A 52 -4.69 3.39 17.75
CA LYS A 52 -6.04 3.85 18.06
C LYS A 52 -7.01 3.57 16.92
N TYR A 53 -6.60 3.81 15.67
CA TYR A 53 -7.50 3.70 14.53
C TYR A 53 -7.32 2.43 13.72
N ILE A 54 -6.10 2.06 13.33
CA ILE A 54 -5.93 0.93 12.41
C ILE A 54 -6.06 -0.41 13.13
N LYS A 55 -5.40 -0.54 14.29
CA LYS A 55 -5.28 -1.80 15.03
C LYS A 55 -6.62 -2.45 15.40
N PRO A 56 -7.68 -1.72 15.83
CA PRO A 56 -8.97 -2.31 16.16
C PRO A 56 -9.64 -3.05 14.99
N TYR A 57 -9.43 -2.59 13.76
CA TYR A 57 -10.04 -3.19 12.56
C TYR A 57 -9.14 -4.22 11.89
N ALA A 58 -7.82 -4.14 12.08
CA ALA A 58 -6.87 -5.14 11.60
C ALA A 58 -6.82 -6.38 12.50
N LYS A 59 -7.88 -7.19 12.48
CA LYS A 59 -7.98 -8.44 13.27
C LYS A 59 -6.77 -9.36 13.01
N ASN A 60 -6.26 -10.00 14.07
CA ASN A 60 -5.11 -10.91 14.03
C ASN A 60 -3.77 -10.30 13.59
N SER A 61 -3.67 -8.96 13.53
CA SER A 61 -2.37 -8.29 13.40
C SER A 61 -1.67 -8.15 14.76
N GLN A 62 -0.39 -7.79 14.74
CA GLN A 62 0.42 -7.46 15.90
C GLN A 62 1.11 -6.12 15.69
N ILE A 63 1.14 -5.29 16.73
CA ILE A 63 2.00 -4.10 16.74
C ILE A 63 3.41 -4.59 17.05
N ILE A 64 4.36 -4.20 16.20
CA ILE A 64 5.78 -4.51 16.35
C ILE A 64 6.60 -3.23 16.18
N LEU A 65 7.80 -3.23 16.74
CA LEU A 65 8.79 -2.18 16.52
C LEU A 65 9.82 -2.72 15.51
N THR A 66 9.98 -2.04 14.38
CA THR A 66 10.94 -2.42 13.33
C THR A 66 11.80 -1.21 12.95
N ASN A 67 12.75 -1.41 12.04
CA ASN A 67 13.52 -0.32 11.45
C ASN A 67 13.09 -0.09 10.01
N ASN A 68 12.84 1.16 9.64
CA ASN A 68 12.63 1.50 8.24
C ASN A 68 13.94 1.42 7.44
N GLU A 69 13.89 1.69 6.13
CA GLU A 69 15.07 1.62 5.25
C GLU A 69 16.19 2.60 5.63
N SER A 70 15.87 3.67 6.36
CA SER A 70 16.83 4.64 6.89
C SER A 70 17.42 4.23 8.25
N GLY A 71 16.98 3.10 8.83
CA GLY A 71 17.38 2.63 10.15
C GLY A 71 16.66 3.34 11.31
N GLU A 72 15.56 4.04 11.04
CA GLU A 72 14.75 4.68 12.08
C GLU A 72 13.79 3.67 12.69
N ASN A 73 13.68 3.65 14.02
CA ASN A 73 12.69 2.85 14.73
C ASN A 73 11.29 3.34 14.36
N ILE A 74 10.44 2.42 13.88
CA ILE A 74 9.06 2.69 13.50
C ILE A 74 8.11 1.71 14.18
N THR A 75 6.90 2.18 14.46
CA THR A 75 5.78 1.32 14.83
C THR A 75 5.18 0.74 13.56
N SER A 76 5.18 -0.58 13.44
CA SER A 76 4.55 -1.30 12.35
C SER A 76 3.43 -2.21 12.83
N LEU A 77 2.54 -2.52 11.90
CA LEU A 77 1.45 -3.47 12.05
C LEU A 77 1.73 -4.69 11.17
N LYS A 78 2.05 -5.82 11.79
CA LYS A 78 2.30 -7.10 11.11
C LYS A 78 1.03 -7.93 11.06
N PHE A 79 0.59 -8.29 9.86
CA PHE A 79 -0.58 -9.12 9.62
C PHE A 79 -0.23 -10.61 9.71
N SER A 80 -1.24 -11.44 9.98
CA SER A 80 -1.06 -12.90 10.10
C SER A 80 -0.64 -13.59 8.81
N ASP A 81 -0.83 -12.92 7.66
CA ASP A 81 -0.45 -13.41 6.33
C ASP A 81 0.97 -12.96 5.91
N GLY A 82 1.75 -12.42 6.86
CA GLY A 82 3.11 -11.96 6.67
C GLY A 82 3.26 -10.54 6.16
N ALA A 83 2.17 -9.88 5.74
CA ALA A 83 2.26 -8.47 5.33
C ALA A 83 2.60 -7.55 6.50
N GLU A 84 3.23 -6.43 6.21
CA GLU A 84 3.58 -5.40 7.18
C GLU A 84 3.13 -4.03 6.67
N LEU A 85 2.56 -3.24 7.57
CA LEU A 85 2.16 -1.86 7.32
C LEU A 85 2.85 -0.95 8.32
N TYR A 86 3.43 0.14 7.84
CA TYR A 86 3.73 1.28 8.69
C TYR A 86 3.27 2.56 7.99
N ILE A 87 3.13 3.62 8.78
CA ILE A 87 2.81 4.94 8.25
C ILE A 87 3.92 5.90 8.63
N LYS A 88 4.16 6.88 7.76
CA LYS A 88 4.97 8.05 8.06
C LYS A 88 4.08 9.27 7.94
N ARG A 89 4.16 10.16 8.92
CA ARG A 89 3.46 11.42 8.85
C ARG A 89 4.28 12.44 8.07
N ASP A 90 3.59 13.11 7.16
CA ASP A 90 4.04 14.31 6.47
C ASP A 90 2.83 15.25 6.37
N MET A 91 2.75 16.08 5.33
CA MET A 91 1.54 16.80 4.92
C MET A 91 0.27 15.91 4.84
N CYS A 92 0.47 14.61 4.57
CA CYS A 92 -0.52 13.54 4.65
C CYS A 92 0.14 12.30 5.25
N TYR A 93 -0.64 11.28 5.62
CA TYR A 93 -0.07 9.99 5.99
C TYR A 93 0.43 9.26 4.76
N LEU A 94 1.73 8.98 4.72
CA LEU A 94 2.34 8.10 3.74
C LEU A 94 2.27 6.68 4.28
N ILE A 95 1.63 5.80 3.53
CA ILE A 95 1.33 4.44 3.95
C ILE A 95 2.28 3.51 3.20
N TYR A 96 3.10 2.78 3.94
CA TYR A 96 4.05 1.82 3.39
C TYR A 96 3.52 0.44 3.67
N PHE A 97 3.26 -0.33 2.62
CA PHE A 97 2.69 -1.66 2.70
C PHE A 97 3.60 -2.65 2.00
N ASP A 98 4.12 -3.57 2.79
CA ASP A 98 4.98 -4.66 2.36
C ASP A 98 4.17 -5.97 2.39
N LEU A 99 4.08 -6.67 1.25
CA LEU A 99 3.26 -7.88 1.12
C LEU A 99 3.83 -9.07 1.88
N ASN A 100 5.12 -9.08 2.21
CA ASN A 100 5.83 -10.19 2.85
C ASN A 100 6.75 -9.73 3.99
N GLY A 101 6.73 -8.45 4.35
CA GLY A 101 7.42 -7.91 5.51
C GLY A 101 8.93 -7.90 5.29
N GLU A 102 9.71 -8.44 6.24
CA GLU A 102 11.17 -8.48 6.07
C GLU A 102 11.66 -9.51 5.04
N GLU A 103 10.78 -10.41 4.57
CA GLU A 103 11.14 -11.45 3.61
C GLU A 103 11.49 -10.85 2.23
N LYS A 104 12.56 -11.35 1.61
CA LYS A 104 12.97 -10.94 0.26
C LYS A 104 11.86 -11.21 -0.77
N PRO A 105 11.76 -10.43 -1.87
CA PRO A 105 12.83 -9.57 -2.42
C PRO A 105 12.94 -8.13 -1.90
N ASN A 106 11.93 -7.54 -1.26
CA ASN A 106 11.91 -6.15 -0.79
C ASN A 106 12.15 -5.13 -1.92
N VAL A 107 11.39 -5.26 -3.00
CA VAL A 107 11.43 -4.48 -4.24
C VAL A 107 10.17 -3.63 -4.38
N GLU A 108 10.38 -2.31 -4.43
CA GLU A 108 9.32 -1.33 -4.70
C GLU A 108 8.57 -1.65 -6.02
N GLY A 109 7.24 -1.69 -5.94
CA GLY A 109 6.37 -2.06 -7.06
C GLY A 109 6.29 -3.57 -7.35
N SER A 110 6.81 -4.43 -6.47
CA SER A 110 6.64 -5.89 -6.57
C SER A 110 6.03 -6.45 -5.29
N ASP A 111 6.65 -6.16 -4.15
CA ASP A 111 6.21 -6.55 -2.82
C ASP A 111 6.13 -5.37 -1.84
N LYS A 112 6.88 -4.29 -2.11
CA LYS A 112 6.73 -3.01 -1.41
C LYS A 112 5.89 -2.00 -2.19
N PHE A 113 4.94 -1.36 -1.50
CA PHE A 113 4.03 -0.39 -2.10
C PHE A 113 3.84 0.82 -1.20
N ARG A 114 3.64 1.97 -1.84
CA ARG A 114 3.32 3.23 -1.16
C ARG A 114 1.92 3.69 -1.53
N PHE A 115 1.20 4.14 -0.53
CA PHE A 115 -0.10 4.80 -0.66
C PHE A 115 -0.08 6.10 0.14
N ILE A 116 -1.13 6.89 0.01
CA ILE A 116 -1.27 8.16 0.71
C ILE A 116 -2.70 8.30 1.22
N LEU A 117 -2.82 8.85 2.43
CA LEU A 117 -4.08 9.20 3.06
C LEU A 117 -3.99 10.64 3.55
N CYS A 118 -4.75 11.53 2.91
CA CYS A 118 -4.91 12.90 3.39
C CYS A 118 -6.20 13.03 4.17
N LEU A 119 -6.13 13.54 5.39
CA LEU A 119 -7.30 13.82 6.22
C LEU A 119 -7.71 15.30 6.15
N TYR A 120 -6.81 16.16 5.68
CA TYR A 120 -7.02 17.60 5.59
C TYR A 120 -7.01 18.09 4.14
N PRO A 121 -7.92 19.01 3.76
CA PRO A 121 -7.95 19.58 2.42
C PRO A 121 -6.72 20.45 2.16
N ASN A 122 -6.39 20.65 0.88
CA ASN A 122 -5.31 21.52 0.38
C ASN A 122 -3.87 21.08 0.64
N ALA A 123 -3.62 20.02 1.40
CA ALA A 123 -2.27 19.45 1.50
C ALA A 123 -1.84 18.94 0.11
N CYS A 124 -2.62 18.05 -0.47
CA CYS A 124 -2.28 17.31 -1.68
C CYS A 124 -3.48 17.37 -2.65
N LYS A 125 -3.27 17.36 -3.98
CA LYS A 125 -4.36 17.45 -4.98
C LYS A 125 -5.10 16.12 -5.18
N ILE A 126 -5.46 15.47 -4.07
CA ILE A 126 -6.14 14.17 -4.03
C ILE A 126 -7.36 14.23 -3.11
N PRO A 127 -8.30 13.27 -3.22
CA PRO A 127 -9.41 13.16 -2.27
C PRO A 127 -8.94 13.06 -0.82
N VAL A 128 -9.67 13.71 0.09
CA VAL A 128 -9.48 13.55 1.54
C VAL A 128 -10.31 12.37 2.05
N ASN A 129 -9.95 11.85 3.24
CA ASN A 129 -10.62 10.72 3.90
C ASN A 129 -10.75 9.50 2.98
N LYS A 130 -9.70 9.24 2.20
CA LYS A 130 -9.61 8.10 1.31
C LYS A 130 -8.14 7.74 1.09
N ILE A 131 -7.84 6.45 1.13
CA ILE A 131 -6.54 5.95 0.70
C ILE A 131 -6.45 6.00 -0.84
N THR A 132 -5.38 6.57 -1.37
CA THR A 132 -5.12 6.65 -2.81
C THR A 132 -3.70 6.21 -3.13
N ALA A 133 -3.39 6.06 -4.42
CA ALA A 133 -2.03 5.87 -4.87
C ALA A 133 -1.10 7.01 -4.41
N PHE A 134 0.17 6.70 -4.11
CA PHE A 134 1.19 7.66 -3.71
C PHE A 134 1.57 8.64 -4.83
N ASP A 135 0.80 9.73 -4.95
CA ASP A 135 1.10 10.86 -5.84
C ASP A 135 0.29 12.09 -5.41
N CYS A 136 0.96 13.24 -5.25
CA CYS A 136 0.31 14.52 -4.96
C CYS A 136 0.04 15.40 -6.18
N THR A 137 0.36 14.91 -7.37
CA THR A 137 0.15 15.61 -8.63
C THR A 137 -1.19 15.28 -9.28
N SER A 138 -1.66 16.16 -10.17
CA SER A 138 -2.91 15.95 -10.88
C SER A 138 -2.75 14.87 -11.95
N ARG A 139 -3.60 13.85 -11.89
CA ARG A 139 -3.61 12.69 -12.81
C ARG A 139 -4.55 12.86 -14.01
N LYS A 140 -5.05 14.07 -14.27
CA LYS A 140 -6.14 14.34 -15.23
C LYS A 140 -5.90 13.82 -16.66
N ASN A 141 -4.64 13.59 -17.02
CA ASN A 141 -4.23 13.14 -18.36
C ASN A 141 -3.50 11.79 -18.37
N TYR A 142 -3.54 11.01 -17.29
CA TYR A 142 -2.85 9.73 -17.24
C TYR A 142 -3.81 8.63 -17.68
N ASP A 143 -3.44 7.91 -18.75
CA ASP A 143 -4.09 6.67 -19.15
C ASP A 143 -3.37 5.45 -18.56
N ARG A 144 -3.97 4.27 -18.71
CA ARG A 144 -3.39 3.03 -18.21
C ARG A 144 -1.99 2.73 -18.78
N ASN A 145 -1.74 3.05 -20.05
CA ASN A 145 -0.45 2.78 -20.71
C ASN A 145 0.66 3.64 -20.14
N LYS A 146 0.37 4.93 -19.88
CA LYS A 146 1.26 5.85 -19.18
C LYS A 146 1.60 5.31 -17.78
N LEU A 147 0.58 4.90 -17.02
CA LEU A 147 0.73 4.34 -15.68
C LEU A 147 1.54 3.03 -15.68
N TYR A 148 1.30 2.17 -16.66
CA TYR A 148 2.09 0.96 -16.88
C TYR A 148 3.56 1.27 -17.12
N GLY A 149 3.86 2.21 -18.02
CA GLY A 149 5.22 2.67 -18.28
C GLY A 149 5.88 3.21 -17.02
N LEU A 150 5.18 4.07 -16.26
CA LEU A 150 5.69 4.62 -15.01
C LEU A 150 5.99 3.52 -13.98
N CYS A 151 5.05 2.62 -13.70
CA CYS A 151 5.24 1.50 -12.77
C CYS A 151 6.43 0.62 -13.16
N LYS A 152 6.55 0.29 -14.46
CA LYS A 152 7.63 -0.55 -14.98
C LYS A 152 9.03 0.05 -14.72
N TYR A 153 9.18 1.37 -14.84
CA TYR A 153 10.48 2.04 -14.68
C TYR A 153 10.72 2.59 -13.26
N TYR A 154 9.64 2.90 -12.54
CA TYR A 154 9.66 3.55 -11.23
C TYR A 154 8.64 2.86 -10.32
N GLY A 155 9.11 1.91 -9.51
CA GLY A 155 8.24 1.08 -8.65
C GLY A 155 7.30 1.88 -7.75
N THR A 156 7.71 3.08 -7.31
CA THR A 156 6.89 3.99 -6.49
C THR A 156 5.61 4.45 -7.18
N HIS A 157 5.53 4.38 -8.51
CA HIS A 157 4.33 4.72 -9.29
C HIS A 157 3.37 3.55 -9.46
N CYS A 158 3.75 2.34 -9.01
CA CYS A 158 2.93 1.16 -9.23
C CYS A 158 1.58 1.19 -8.53
N SER A 159 1.48 1.85 -7.37
CA SER A 159 0.20 2.07 -6.70
C SER A 159 -0.80 2.82 -7.59
N GLN A 160 -0.33 3.67 -8.51
CA GLN A 160 -1.19 4.43 -9.43
C GLN A 160 -1.82 3.53 -10.48
N LEU A 161 -1.05 2.61 -11.04
CA LEU A 161 -1.56 1.59 -11.96
C LEU A 161 -2.56 0.68 -11.25
N ILE A 162 -2.23 0.26 -10.03
CA ILE A 162 -3.08 -0.61 -9.21
C ILE A 162 -4.41 0.06 -8.88
N GLU A 163 -4.40 1.32 -8.43
CA GLU A 163 -5.63 2.09 -8.19
C GLU A 163 -6.46 2.27 -9.47
N TYR A 164 -5.81 2.57 -10.60
CA TYR A 164 -6.49 2.66 -11.90
C TYR A 164 -7.15 1.34 -12.31
N ASP A 165 -6.51 0.22 -11.98
CA ASP A 165 -7.01 -1.14 -12.19
C ASP A 165 -7.94 -1.63 -11.08
N ASN A 166 -8.56 -0.72 -10.31
CA ASN A 166 -9.48 -1.02 -9.22
C ASN A 166 -8.89 -1.96 -8.15
N TRP A 167 -7.62 -1.73 -7.82
CA TRP A 167 -6.86 -2.50 -6.85
C TRP A 167 -6.59 -3.96 -7.26
N GLU A 168 -6.59 -4.23 -8.56
CA GLU A 168 -6.32 -5.55 -9.13
C GLU A 168 -4.95 -5.63 -9.82
N ILE A 169 -4.21 -6.69 -9.51
CA ILE A 169 -3.00 -7.03 -10.27
C ILE A 169 -3.40 -7.79 -11.53
N LYS A 170 -3.54 -7.05 -12.63
CA LYS A 170 -3.83 -7.64 -13.94
C LYS A 170 -2.69 -8.51 -14.45
N TYR A 171 -3.00 -9.37 -15.43
CA TYR A 171 -2.05 -10.34 -16.00
C TYR A 171 -0.80 -9.68 -16.59
N ASP A 172 -0.95 -8.46 -17.11
CA ASP A 172 0.11 -7.69 -17.75
C ASP A 172 0.86 -6.78 -16.77
N TYR A 173 0.50 -6.75 -15.48
CA TYR A 173 1.19 -5.93 -14.50
C TYR A 173 2.70 -6.23 -14.51
N PRO A 174 3.56 -5.18 -14.54
CA PRO A 174 4.99 -5.33 -14.75
C PRO A 174 5.66 -5.75 -13.42
N MET A 175 5.48 -7.00 -13.02
CA MET A 175 6.16 -7.54 -11.84
C MET A 175 7.66 -7.43 -12.07
N ASN A 176 8.31 -6.54 -11.30
CA ASN A 176 9.76 -6.48 -11.22
C ASN A 176 10.23 -7.68 -10.39
N THR A 177 10.26 -8.87 -11.01
CA THR A 177 10.90 -10.03 -10.42
C THR A 177 12.40 -9.81 -10.54
N SER A 178 13.06 -9.45 -9.44
CA SER A 178 14.50 -9.69 -9.31
C SER A 178 14.71 -11.20 -9.44
N TYR A 179 15.30 -11.61 -10.56
CA TYR A 179 15.84 -12.95 -10.74
C TYR A 179 17.14 -13.09 -9.95
#